data_AF-A0A953EIB8-F1
#
_entry.id   AF-A0A953EIB8-F1
#
_cell.length_a   1.000
_cell.length_b   1.000
_cell.length_c   1.000
_cell.angle_alpha   90.00
_cell.angle_beta   90.00
_cell.angle_gamma   90.00
#
_symmetry.space_group_name_H-M   'P 1'
#
loop_
_entity.id
_entity.type
_entity.pdbx_description
1 polymer ?
#
loop_
_entity_poly.entity_id
_entity_poly.type
_entity_poly.pdbx_seq_one_letter_code
_entity_poly.pdbx_strand_id
1 'polypeptide(L)'
;MGASKAESFSEGQQALALIAKALGHPARVAIVEYLLKVEGCICNDIVGELPLSQATVSQHLRELKGAGLIKGSIEGNAICYCIDVKAINRLQSYLAGVSAKLKAKKGACC
;
A
#
# COMPACT_ATOMS: atom_id res chain seq x y z
N MET A 1 -4.25 25.68 -0.91
CA MET A 1 -4.74 24.34 -1.31
C MET A 1 -6.13 24.19 -0.72
N GLY A 2 -7.17 24.13 -1.56
CA GLY A 2 -8.56 24.09 -1.10
C GLY A 2 -8.83 22.82 -0.29
N ALA A 3 -9.67 22.92 0.73
CA ALA A 3 -10.12 21.79 1.54
C ALA A 3 -10.47 20.62 0.60
N SER A 4 -9.70 19.54 0.67
CA SER A 4 -9.96 18.38 -0.16
C SER A 4 -11.36 17.88 0.20
N LYS A 5 -12.27 17.80 -0.78
CA LYS A 5 -13.58 17.15 -0.63
C LYS A 5 -13.49 15.66 -0.21
N ALA A 6 -12.30 15.17 0.09
CA ALA A 6 -12.01 13.85 0.65
C ALA A 6 -12.87 13.54 1.88
N GLU A 7 -13.12 14.53 2.73
CA GLU A 7 -13.96 14.40 3.94
C GLU A 7 -15.43 14.12 3.62
N SER A 8 -15.88 14.40 2.39
CA SER A 8 -17.24 14.10 1.92
C SER A 8 -17.46 12.65 1.51
N PHE A 9 -16.40 11.82 1.51
CA PHE A 9 -16.48 10.39 1.17
C PHE A 9 -16.51 9.54 2.44
N SER A 10 -17.04 8.32 2.36
CA SER A 10 -17.02 7.39 3.50
C SER A 10 -15.59 7.05 3.94
N GLU A 11 -15.41 6.75 5.22
CA GLU A 11 -14.10 6.35 5.76
C GLU A 11 -13.48 5.19 4.98
N GLY A 12 -14.30 4.21 4.57
CA GLY A 12 -13.84 3.08 3.74
C GLY A 12 -13.32 3.52 2.38
N GLN A 13 -13.98 4.49 1.73
CA GLN A 13 -13.52 5.06 0.45
C GLN A 13 -12.22 5.86 0.63
N GLN A 14 -12.12 6.66 1.69
CA GLN A 14 -10.91 7.42 1.99
C GLN A 14 -9.72 6.50 2.27
N ALA A 15 -9.91 5.47 3.11
CA ALA A 15 -8.87 4.49 3.44
C ALA A 15 -8.40 3.71 2.20
N LEU A 16 -9.33 3.28 1.34
CA LEU A 16 -9.00 2.61 0.10
C LEU A 16 -8.24 3.53 -0.87
N ALA A 17 -8.65 4.80 -0.98
CA ALA A 17 -7.99 5.78 -1.82
C ALA A 17 -6.54 6.05 -1.36
N LEU A 18 -6.29 6.08 -0.04
CA LEU A 18 -4.93 6.20 0.50
C LEU A 18 -4.05 5.02 0.10
N ILE A 19 -4.56 3.79 0.23
CA ILE A 19 -3.85 2.57 -0.20
C ILE A 19 -3.56 2.61 -1.71
N ALA A 20 -4.57 2.92 -2.52
CA ALA A 20 -4.42 3.00 -3.97
C ALA A 20 -3.41 4.09 -4.38
N LYS A 21 -3.46 5.27 -3.75
CA LYS A 21 -2.50 6.36 -3.98
C LYS A 21 -1.08 5.95 -3.61
N ALA A 22 -0.90 5.18 -2.54
CA ALA A 22 0.40 4.65 -2.16
C ALA A 22 0.91 3.60 -3.16
N LEU A 23 0.05 2.73 -3.67
CA LEU A 23 0.44 1.76 -4.70
C LEU A 23 0.69 2.38 -6.08
N GLY A 24 0.17 3.59 -6.35
CA GLY A 24 0.32 4.26 -7.65
C GLY A 24 1.73 4.71 -8.05
N HIS A 25 2.79 4.33 -7.34
CA HIS A 25 4.18 4.63 -7.70
C HIS A 25 4.99 3.34 -7.89
N PRO A 26 5.74 3.17 -8.99
CA PRO A 26 6.40 1.91 -9.33
C PRO A 26 7.40 1.44 -8.25
N ALA A 27 8.21 2.34 -7.69
CA ALA A 27 9.12 1.98 -6.61
C ALA A 27 8.41 1.40 -5.37
N ARG A 28 7.19 1.89 -5.06
CA ARG A 28 6.40 1.38 -3.92
C ARG A 28 5.81 0.00 -4.22
N VAL A 29 5.45 -0.27 -5.46
CA VAL A 29 5.07 -1.62 -5.91
C VAL A 29 6.25 -2.59 -5.76
N ALA A 30 7.44 -2.20 -6.23
CA ALA A 30 8.64 -3.02 -6.10
C ALA A 30 9.00 -3.31 -4.63
N ILE A 31 8.86 -2.32 -3.73
CA ILE A 31 9.02 -2.53 -2.29
C ILE A 31 8.04 -3.57 -1.75
N VAL A 32 6.76 -3.49 -2.13
CA VAL A 32 5.73 -4.45 -1.70
C VAL A 32 6.05 -5.85 -2.21
N GLU A 33 6.43 -5.99 -3.48
CA GLU A 33 6.83 -7.27 -4.07
C GLU A 33 8.06 -7.87 -3.39
N TYR A 34 9.04 -7.03 -3.04
CA TYR A 34 10.21 -7.47 -2.27
C TYR A 34 9.79 -7.98 -0.89
N LEU A 35 9.00 -7.21 -0.15
CA LEU A 35 8.50 -7.59 1.18
C LEU A 35 7.67 -8.88 1.18
N LEU A 36 7.08 -9.27 0.05
CA LEU A 36 6.34 -10.54 -0.09
C LEU A 36 7.26 -11.75 -0.32
N LYS A 37 8.51 -11.54 -0.74
CA LYS A 37 9.49 -12.62 -0.99
C LYS A 37 10.29 -13.01 0.25
N VAL A 38 10.48 -12.07 1.17
CA VAL A 38 11.22 -12.28 2.41
C VAL A 38 10.32 -12.86 3.50
N GLU A 39 10.86 -13.81 4.26
CA GLU A 39 10.19 -14.35 5.43
C GLU A 39 10.35 -13.36 6.62
N GLY A 40 9.30 -12.59 6.91
CA GLY A 40 9.25 -11.71 8.09
C GLY A 40 9.36 -10.21 7.78
N CYS A 41 9.86 -9.43 8.75
CA CYS A 41 10.06 -7.99 8.62
C CYS A 41 11.53 -7.70 8.27
N ILE A 42 11.77 -6.74 7.37
CA ILE A 42 13.12 -6.37 6.93
C ILE A 42 13.65 -5.17 7.71
N CYS A 43 14.92 -5.22 8.11
CA CYS A 43 15.59 -4.13 8.82
C CYS A 43 16.78 -3.66 7.97
N ASN A 44 16.66 -2.51 7.31
CA ASN A 44 17.71 -1.87 6.46
C ASN A 44 18.11 -2.55 5.13
N ASP A 45 17.69 -3.78 4.82
CA ASP A 45 18.19 -4.52 3.63
C ASP A 45 17.68 -4.04 2.26
N ILE A 46 16.61 -3.23 2.20
CA ILE A 46 15.96 -2.91 0.92
C ILE A 46 16.72 -1.92 0.04
N VAL A 47 17.74 -1.24 0.57
CA VAL A 47 18.47 -0.19 -0.15
C VAL A 47 19.30 -0.78 -1.30
N GLY A 48 19.75 -2.04 -1.18
CA GLY A 48 20.51 -2.72 -2.23
C GLY A 48 19.65 -3.31 -3.36
N GLU A 49 18.34 -3.41 -3.15
CA GLU A 49 17.40 -4.13 -4.03
C GLU A 49 16.72 -3.22 -5.05
N LEU A 50 16.83 -1.91 -4.85
CA LEU A 50 16.20 -0.90 -5.69
C LEU A 50 17.27 0.03 -6.25
N PRO A 51 17.14 0.51 -7.51
CA PRO A 51 18.05 1.47 -8.10
C PRO A 51 17.81 2.90 -7.56
N LEU A 52 17.73 3.05 -6.24
CA LEU A 52 17.34 4.28 -5.55
C LEU A 52 18.27 4.55 -4.36
N SER A 53 18.39 5.84 -4.00
CA SER A 53 19.15 6.22 -2.80
C SER A 53 18.44 5.78 -1.51
N GLN A 54 19.21 5.61 -0.43
CA GLN A 54 18.66 5.28 0.89
C GLN A 54 17.59 6.28 1.36
N ALA A 55 17.81 7.59 1.09
CA ALA A 55 16.87 8.64 1.47
C ALA A 55 15.55 8.52 0.70
N THR A 56 15.62 8.21 -0.60
CA THR A 56 14.45 8.00 -1.45
C THR A 56 13.67 6.75 -1.03
N VAL A 57 14.37 5.65 -0.73
CA VAL A 57 13.72 4.42 -0.23
C VAL A 57 13.04 4.67 1.12
N SER A 58 13.70 5.39 2.03
CA SER A 58 13.12 5.81 3.31
C SER A 58 11.84 6.64 3.14
N GLN A 59 11.82 7.54 2.16
CA GLN A 59 10.63 8.32 1.85
C GLN A 59 9.50 7.41 1.36
N HIS A 60 9.77 6.47 0.46
CA HIS A 60 8.76 5.52 -0.01
C HIS A 60 8.22 4.62 1.10
N LEU A 61 9.08 4.15 2.02
CA LEU A 61 8.65 3.38 3.19
C LEU A 61 7.76 4.20 4.13
N ARG A 62 8.06 5.49 4.33
CA ARG A 62 7.20 6.40 5.12
C ARG A 62 5.83 6.57 4.48
N GLU A 63 5.77 6.76 3.16
CA GLU A 63 4.51 6.88 2.42
C GLU A 63 3.67 5.59 2.51
N LEU A 64 4.30 4.43 2.31
CA LEU A 64 3.65 3.13 2.44
C LEU A 64 3.12 2.89 3.87
N LYS A 65 3.90 3.27 4.88
CA LYS A 65 3.50 3.18 6.30
C LYS A 65 2.35 4.14 6.61
N GLY A 66 2.41 5.37 6.10
CA GLY A 66 1.35 6.38 6.26
C GLY A 66 0.02 5.95 5.65
N ALA A 67 0.05 5.19 4.55
CA ALA A 67 -1.13 4.59 3.95
C ALA A 67 -1.62 3.31 4.66
N GLY A 68 -0.91 2.85 5.70
CA GLY A 68 -1.22 1.64 6.44
C GLY A 68 -0.97 0.35 5.66
N LEU A 69 -0.22 0.39 4.56
CA LEU A 69 0.08 -0.80 3.74
C LEU A 69 1.20 -1.66 4.36
N ILE A 70 2.11 -1.01 5.09
CA ILE A 70 3.19 -1.66 5.83
C ILE A 70 3.19 -1.22 7.29
N LYS A 71 3.70 -2.07 8.17
CA LYS A 71 3.99 -1.76 9.57
C LYS A 71 5.48 -1.51 9.72
N GLY A 72 5.85 -0.74 10.74
CA GLY A 72 7.24 -0.52 11.12
C GLY A 72 7.42 -0.67 12.62
N SER A 73 8.18 -1.67 13.09
CA SER A 73 8.62 -1.84 14.48
C SER A 73 10.06 -1.35 14.64
N ILE A 74 10.44 -0.93 15.85
CA ILE A 74 11.84 -0.64 16.17
C ILE A 74 12.43 -1.89 16.81
N GLU A 75 13.49 -2.44 16.22
CA GLU A 75 14.25 -3.56 16.79
C GLU A 75 15.71 -3.12 16.94
N GLY A 76 16.13 -2.94 18.19
CA GLY A 76 17.44 -2.36 18.50
C GLY A 76 17.57 -0.94 17.93
N ASN A 77 18.53 -0.76 17.03
CA ASN A 77 18.82 0.53 16.38
C ASN A 77 18.21 0.66 14.97
N ALA A 78 17.43 -0.32 14.50
CA ALA A 78 16.86 -0.34 13.17
C ALA A 78 15.32 -0.29 13.20
N ILE A 79 14.72 0.23 12.12
CA ILE A 79 13.29 0.13 11.88
C ILE A 79 13.05 -1.04 10.93
N CYS A 80 12.22 -1.97 11.35
CA CYS A 80 11.89 -3.17 10.59
C CYS A 80 10.50 -3.04 9.95
N TYR A 81 10.38 -3.34 8.66
CA TYR A 81 9.15 -3.17 7.90
C TYR A 81 8.57 -4.49 7.40
N CYS A 82 7.23 -4.61 7.46
CA CYS A 82 6.50 -5.78 6.97
C CYS A 82 5.11 -5.40 6.47
N ILE A 83 4.52 -6.22 5.60
CA ILE A 83 3.20 -5.99 5.02
C ILE A 83 2.12 -6.02 6.11
N ASP A 84 1.17 -5.07 6.07
CA ASP A 84 -0.06 -5.19 6.83
C ASP A 84 -1.09 -6.03 6.07
N VAL A 85 -1.22 -7.30 6.49
CA VAL A 85 -2.22 -8.24 5.95
C VAL A 85 -3.64 -7.67 5.98
N LYS A 86 -3.99 -6.86 6.99
CA LYS A 86 -5.33 -6.26 7.08
C LYS A 86 -5.59 -5.27 5.95
N ALA A 87 -4.57 -4.51 5.52
CA ALA A 87 -4.69 -3.56 4.43
C ALA A 87 -4.86 -4.28 3.08
N ILE A 88 -4.09 -5.34 2.85
CA ILE A 88 -4.21 -6.18 1.65
C ILE A 88 -5.59 -6.83 1.55
N ASN A 89 -6.09 -7.40 2.65
CA ASN A 89 -7.42 -8.04 2.69
C ASN A 89 -8.55 -7.05 2.38
N ARG A 90 -8.44 -5.79 2.84
CA ARG A 90 -9.41 -4.74 2.50
C ARG A 90 -9.42 -4.44 1.00
N LEU A 91 -8.25 -4.28 0.39
CA LEU A 91 -8.12 -4.04 -1.05
C LEU A 91 -8.66 -5.22 -1.87
N GLN A 92 -8.28 -6.45 -1.50
CA GLN A 92 -8.78 -7.67 -2.14
C GLN A 92 -10.30 -7.77 -2.06
N SER A 93 -10.89 -7.55 -0.88
CA SER A 93 -12.33 -7.64 -0.65
C SER A 93 -13.11 -6.64 -1.51
N TYR A 94 -12.61 -5.41 -1.62
CA TYR A 94 -13.19 -4.39 -2.48
C TYR A 94 -13.16 -4.81 -3.96
N LEU A 95 -11.99 -5.21 -4.47
CA LEU A 95 -11.81 -5.61 -5.88
C LEU A 95 -12.62 -6.87 -6.23
N ALA A 96 -12.72 -7.83 -5.30
CA ALA A 96 -13.57 -9.00 -5.45
C ALA A 96 -15.04 -8.61 -5.55
N GLY A 97 -15.51 -7.70 -4.69
CA GLY A 97 -16.87 -7.16 -4.73
C GLY A 97 -17.19 -6.41 -6.04
N VAL A 98 -16.25 -5.58 -6.52
CA VAL A 98 -16.37 -4.92 -7.83
C VAL A 98 -16.48 -5.95 -8.94
N SER A 99 -15.58 -6.92 -8.97
CA SER A 99 -15.55 -7.98 -9.99
C SER A 99 -16.83 -8.83 -10.00
N ALA A 100 -17.38 -9.15 -8.83
CA ALA A 100 -18.64 -9.88 -8.70
C ALA A 100 -19.82 -9.08 -9.27
N LYS A 101 -19.91 -7.78 -8.96
CA LYS A 101 -20.95 -6.89 -9.50
C LYS A 101 -20.83 -6.71 -11.01
N LEU A 102 -19.61 -6.63 -11.54
CA LEU A 102 -19.36 -6.56 -12.99
C LEU A 102 -19.83 -7.83 -13.70
N LYS A 103 -19.56 -9.02 -13.15
CA LYS A 103 -20.06 -10.29 -13.70
C LYS A 103 -21.59 -10.35 -13.72
N ALA A 104 -22.25 -9.86 -12.67
CA ALA A 104 -23.71 -9.80 -12.59
C ALA A 104 -24.35 -8.79 -13.57
N LYS A 105 -23.60 -7.74 -13.96
CA LYS A 105 -24.03 -6.74 -14.94
C LYS A 105 -23.74 -7.09 -16.41
N LYS A 106 -23.35 -8.34 -16.72
CA LYS A 106 -23.13 -8.81 -18.10
C LYS A 106 -24.37 -8.52 -18.96
N GLY A 107 -24.28 -7.48 -19.80
CA GLY A 107 -25.33 -7.04 -20.72
C GLY A 107 -25.71 -5.55 -20.67
N ALA A 108 -25.22 -4.78 -19.69
CA ALA A 108 -25.59 -3.37 -19.50
C ALA A 108 -24.39 -2.40 -19.59
N CYS A 109 -23.41 -2.71 -20.42
CA CYS A 109 -22.46 -1.70 -20.86
C CYS A 109 -22.98 -1.17 -22.19
N CYS A 110 -23.26 0.14 -22.22
CA CYS A 110 -23.73 0.87 -23.39
C CYS A 110 -22.79 0.69 -24.58
#